data_AF-A0A3S0CR42-F1
#
_entry.id   AF-A0A3S0CR42-F1
#
_cell.length_a   1.000
_cell.length_b   1.000
_cell.length_c   1.000
_cell.angle_alpha   90.00
_cell.angle_beta   90.00
_cell.angle_gamma   90.00
#
_symmetry.space_group_name_H-M   'P 1'
#
loop_
_entity.id
_entity.type
_entity.pdbx_description
1 polymer ?
#
loop_
_entity_poly.entity_id
_entity_poly.type
_entity_poly.pdbx_seq_one_letter_code
_entity_poly.pdbx_strand_id
1 'polypeptide(L)'
;MAKQLANTLGSFEQLVHTCTGTTVAPHKRCGWPALSIHDLVQAFLPSNPKLANARQGVELRARVLAVIPLFFAQAGMAQSLPVVLFDSGKTVPSAQYFSHVLHGVDAVDESPLLAFPVQVKGLRPGVVSGKHRIANAQWLTQPLFVIGADEMSTQWLQKYRVAIQRLKASGIVVSVKDVQTFKALQRISEAPVAPHPAPGLVSALKAAGVTAYPVMVLTDGSVVQDLSAWNEISGVQP
;
A
#
# COMPACT_ATOMS: atom_id res chain seq x y z
N MET A 1 -55.36 25.00 -12.48
CA MET A 1 -55.26 23.52 -12.47
C MET A 1 -53.83 23.12 -12.09
N ALA A 2 -53.53 23.23 -10.79
CA ALA A 2 -52.22 23.03 -10.19
C ALA A 2 -52.32 22.01 -9.05
N LYS A 3 -52.83 20.81 -9.35
CA LYS A 3 -53.16 19.80 -8.32
C LYS A 3 -52.81 18.36 -8.65
N GLN A 4 -51.95 18.10 -9.64
CA GLN A 4 -51.60 16.73 -10.04
C GLN A 4 -50.09 16.45 -10.16
N LEU A 5 -49.24 17.32 -9.61
CA LEU A 5 -47.78 17.16 -9.60
C LEU A 5 -47.20 16.85 -8.21
N ALA A 6 -48.04 16.63 -7.19
CA ALA A 6 -47.59 16.42 -5.80
C ALA A 6 -47.64 14.96 -5.31
N ASN A 7 -48.17 14.02 -6.09
CA ASN A 7 -48.42 12.65 -5.60
C ASN A 7 -47.46 11.56 -6.11
N THR A 8 -46.44 11.91 -6.89
CA THR A 8 -45.43 10.95 -7.38
C THR A 8 -44.03 11.17 -6.83
N LEU A 9 -43.83 12.18 -5.97
CA LEU A 9 -42.57 12.46 -5.29
C LEU A 9 -42.55 12.02 -3.81
N GLY A 10 -43.68 11.51 -3.30
CA GLY A 10 -43.81 11.08 -1.90
C GLY A 10 -43.41 9.62 -1.60
N SER A 11 -43.04 8.81 -2.60
CA SER A 11 -42.80 7.37 -2.39
C SER A 11 -41.34 6.94 -2.52
N PHE A 12 -40.42 7.84 -2.89
CA PHE A 12 -39.00 7.49 -3.07
C PHE A 12 -38.12 7.83 -1.86
N GLU A 13 -38.56 8.72 -0.97
CA GLU A 13 -37.83 9.06 0.27
C GLU A 13 -38.02 8.05 1.42
N GLN A 14 -38.93 7.08 1.30
CA GLN A 14 -39.13 6.07 2.36
C GLN A 14 -38.26 4.81 2.21
N LEU A 15 -37.49 4.67 1.13
CA LEU A 15 -36.65 3.48 0.89
C LEU A 15 -35.16 3.65 1.25
N VAL A 16 -34.74 4.84 1.69
CA VAL A 16 -33.32 5.14 2.00
C VAL A 16 -33.04 5.13 3.52
N HIS A 17 -34.06 5.11 4.38
CA HIS A 17 -33.89 5.32 5.82
C HIS A 17 -33.83 4.07 6.72
N THR A 18 -33.67 2.85 6.19
CA THR A 18 -33.64 1.64 7.04
C THR A 18 -32.44 0.73 6.75
N CYS A 19 -31.22 1.22 6.92
CA CYS A 19 -30.02 0.36 7.08
C CYS A 19 -28.89 1.09 7.84
N THR A 20 -29.18 1.74 8.96
CA THR A 20 -28.16 2.19 9.92
C THR A 20 -28.50 1.68 11.32
N GLY A 21 -28.22 0.39 11.52
CA GLY A 21 -28.33 -0.28 12.82
C GLY A 21 -27.10 -1.15 13.06
N THR A 22 -26.19 -0.68 13.90
CA THR A 22 -25.01 -1.35 14.42
C THR A 22 -25.43 -2.45 15.42
N THR A 23 -25.35 -3.73 15.08
CA THR A 23 -25.13 -4.84 16.05
C THR A 23 -24.79 -6.18 15.36
N VAL A 24 -24.25 -7.09 16.16
CA VAL A 24 -23.42 -8.27 15.86
C VAL A 24 -24.20 -9.51 15.39
N ALA A 25 -23.69 -10.15 14.31
CA ALA A 25 -23.84 -11.56 13.86
C ALA A 25 -25.25 -12.11 13.44
N PRO A 26 -25.35 -13.30 12.80
CA PRO A 26 -24.99 -13.60 11.40
C PRO A 26 -26.20 -14.08 10.55
N HIS A 27 -26.01 -14.14 9.22
CA HIS A 27 -26.92 -14.72 8.22
C HIS A 27 -28.32 -14.08 8.03
N LYS A 28 -28.43 -13.03 7.19
CA LYS A 28 -29.50 -12.90 6.18
C LYS A 28 -29.02 -12.07 4.98
N ARG A 29 -29.08 -12.64 3.78
CA ARG A 29 -28.80 -11.95 2.51
C ARG A 29 -29.94 -10.97 2.23
N CYS A 30 -29.63 -9.69 2.02
CA CYS A 30 -30.57 -8.75 1.42
C CYS A 30 -30.74 -9.12 -0.07
N GLY A 31 -31.89 -9.67 -0.41
CA GLY A 31 -32.27 -9.97 -1.80
C GLY A 31 -32.66 -8.68 -2.52
N TRP A 32 -31.93 -8.34 -3.57
CA TRP A 32 -32.37 -7.33 -4.54
C TRP A 32 -33.48 -7.94 -5.40
N PRO A 33 -34.59 -7.23 -5.69
CA PRO A 33 -35.53 -7.71 -6.68
C PRO A 33 -34.87 -7.68 -8.06
N ALA A 34 -34.89 -8.83 -8.73
CA ALA A 34 -34.49 -8.97 -10.12
C ALA A 34 -35.52 -8.26 -11.02
N LEU A 35 -35.34 -6.97 -11.23
CA LEU A 35 -36.06 -6.24 -12.26
C LEU A 35 -35.46 -6.63 -13.62
N SER A 36 -36.23 -7.40 -14.37
CA SER A 36 -35.90 -7.79 -15.73
C SER A 36 -35.89 -6.57 -16.64
N ILE A 37 -34.92 -6.49 -17.53
CA ILE A 37 -34.75 -5.40 -18.52
C ILE A 37 -36.03 -5.21 -19.36
N HIS A 38 -36.88 -6.25 -19.48
CA HIS A 38 -38.16 -6.16 -20.18
C HIS A 38 -39.15 -5.16 -19.57
N ASP A 39 -39.18 -4.99 -18.24
CA ASP A 39 -40.15 -4.11 -17.57
C ASP A 39 -39.83 -2.61 -17.76
N LEU A 40 -38.54 -2.27 -17.92
CA LEU A 40 -38.11 -0.89 -18.16
C LEU A 40 -38.41 -0.40 -19.58
N VAL A 41 -38.57 -1.30 -20.55
CA VAL A 41 -38.85 -0.94 -21.96
C VAL A 41 -40.32 -0.58 -22.17
N GLN A 42 -41.24 -1.13 -21.37
CA GLN A 42 -42.68 -0.83 -21.46
C GLN A 42 -43.03 0.56 -20.92
N ALA A 43 -42.19 1.18 -20.09
CA ALA A 43 -42.46 2.49 -19.49
C ALA A 43 -42.21 3.69 -20.44
N PHE A 44 -41.68 3.46 -21.64
CA PHE A 44 -41.25 4.53 -22.57
C PHE A 44 -42.01 4.58 -23.90
N LEU A 45 -43.23 4.04 -23.97
CA LEU A 45 -44.11 4.18 -25.14
C LEU A 45 -45.18 5.27 -24.90
N PRO A 46 -45.18 6.37 -25.66
CA PRO A 46 -46.27 7.34 -25.61
C PRO A 46 -47.53 6.73 -26.24
N SER A 47 -48.49 6.35 -25.41
CA SER A 47 -49.85 6.02 -25.82
C SER A 47 -50.63 7.31 -26.09
N ASN A 48 -50.63 7.80 -27.33
CA ASN A 48 -51.45 8.95 -27.71
C ASN A 48 -52.36 8.62 -28.91
N PRO A 49 -53.64 8.27 -28.69
CA PRO A 49 -54.56 7.85 -29.74
C PRO A 49 -55.31 9.05 -30.33
N LYS A 50 -54.62 9.99 -30.98
CA LYS A 50 -55.26 11.08 -31.75
C LYS A 50 -54.41 11.58 -32.92
N LEU A 51 -54.10 10.70 -33.87
CA LEU A 51 -53.75 11.07 -35.25
C LEU A 51 -54.31 10.01 -36.22
N ALA A 52 -55.62 9.80 -36.17
CA ALA A 52 -56.36 9.23 -37.29
C ALA A 52 -56.69 10.37 -38.27
N ASN A 53 -56.53 10.13 -39.57
CA ASN A 53 -56.69 11.06 -40.70
C ASN A 53 -55.54 12.04 -40.96
N ALA A 54 -54.54 11.57 -41.71
CA ALA A 54 -54.01 12.35 -42.83
C ALA A 54 -53.55 11.37 -43.92
N ARG A 55 -54.26 11.38 -45.05
CA ARG A 55 -53.85 10.73 -46.31
C ARG A 55 -52.68 11.52 -46.91
N GLN A 56 -51.97 10.87 -47.83
CA GLN A 56 -50.85 11.32 -48.66
C GLN A 56 -49.51 11.03 -47.96
N GLY A 57 -48.74 10.00 -48.33
CA GLY A 57 -48.45 9.51 -49.67
C GLY A 57 -47.10 10.10 -50.09
N VAL A 58 -46.18 9.22 -50.51
CA VAL A 58 -44.88 9.51 -51.15
C VAL A 58 -43.67 9.56 -50.20
N GLU A 59 -42.59 8.89 -50.63
CA GLU A 59 -41.23 8.80 -50.07
C GLU A 59 -41.00 7.86 -48.88
N LEU A 60 -41.29 6.58 -49.16
CA LEU A 60 -40.56 5.45 -48.59
C LEU A 60 -39.09 5.52 -49.06
N ARG A 61 -38.13 5.39 -48.13
CA ARG A 61 -36.67 5.19 -48.32
C ARG A 61 -35.78 6.44 -48.21
N ALA A 62 -35.68 7.04 -47.03
CA ALA A 62 -34.43 7.70 -46.65
C ALA A 62 -34.28 7.82 -45.13
N ARG A 63 -33.24 7.17 -44.59
CA ARG A 63 -32.51 7.61 -43.39
C ARG A 63 -33.22 7.56 -42.03
N VAL A 64 -33.68 6.37 -41.62
CA VAL A 64 -33.91 6.10 -40.18
C VAL A 64 -33.23 4.79 -39.80
N LEU A 65 -31.90 4.81 -39.77
CA LEU A 65 -31.06 3.72 -39.26
C LEU A 65 -29.68 4.29 -38.92
N ALA A 66 -29.62 5.21 -37.96
CA ALA A 66 -28.35 5.73 -37.44
C ALA A 66 -28.50 6.40 -36.07
N VAL A 67 -29.21 5.76 -35.12
CA VAL A 67 -29.10 6.10 -33.70
C VAL A 67 -29.17 4.78 -32.95
N ILE A 68 -28.26 4.53 -32.01
CA ILE A 68 -28.03 3.26 -31.29
C ILE A 68 -27.06 2.33 -32.07
N PRO A 69 -25.74 2.59 -32.02
CA PRO A 69 -24.98 2.03 -30.91
C PRO A 69 -23.87 3.00 -30.45
N LEU A 70 -24.21 3.91 -29.53
CA LEU A 70 -23.21 4.69 -28.78
C LEU A 70 -23.57 4.71 -27.29
N PHE A 71 -24.00 3.56 -26.77
CA PHE A 71 -24.42 3.44 -25.37
C PHE A 71 -23.76 2.26 -24.63
N PHE A 72 -22.67 1.70 -25.17
CA PHE A 72 -21.98 0.55 -24.59
C PHE A 72 -20.45 0.72 -24.49
N ALA A 73 -19.96 1.96 -24.36
CA ALA A 73 -18.52 2.23 -24.23
C ALA A 73 -18.12 2.93 -22.91
N GLN A 74 -19.02 3.12 -21.96
CA GLN A 74 -18.71 3.73 -20.65
C GLN A 74 -18.81 2.70 -19.51
N ALA A 75 -18.08 1.59 -19.62
CA ALA A 75 -17.65 0.89 -18.40
C ALA A 75 -16.45 1.68 -17.83
N GLY A 76 -16.74 2.81 -17.18
CA GLY A 76 -15.73 3.57 -16.46
C GLY A 76 -15.14 2.69 -15.37
N MET A 77 -13.86 2.32 -15.52
CA MET A 77 -13.11 1.68 -14.46
C MET A 77 -13.00 2.66 -13.30
N ALA A 78 -13.87 2.52 -12.30
CA ALA A 78 -13.77 3.25 -11.05
C ALA A 78 -12.54 2.75 -10.29
N GLN A 79 -11.37 3.29 -10.65
CA GLN A 79 -10.16 3.09 -9.87
C GLN A 79 -10.29 3.95 -8.61
N SER A 80 -10.83 3.35 -7.55
CA SER A 80 -10.80 3.97 -6.22
C SER A 80 -9.35 4.12 -5.79
N LEU A 81 -8.83 5.34 -5.88
CA LEU A 81 -7.55 5.66 -5.25
C LEU A 81 -7.69 5.44 -3.74
N PRO A 82 -6.66 4.87 -3.08
CA PRO A 82 -6.70 4.63 -1.65
C PRO A 82 -7.02 5.92 -0.90
N VAL A 83 -8.06 5.88 -0.08
CA VAL A 83 -8.43 7.00 0.81
C VAL A 83 -7.61 6.88 2.10
N VAL A 84 -6.87 7.93 2.44
CA VAL A 84 -6.13 7.99 3.70
C VAL A 84 -7.16 8.16 4.83
N LEU A 85 -7.42 7.08 5.57
CA LEU A 85 -8.36 7.10 6.70
C LEU A 85 -7.88 8.05 7.80
N PHE A 86 -6.57 8.10 8.05
CA PHE A 86 -5.92 9.03 8.98
C PHE A 86 -4.39 8.95 8.85
N ASP A 87 -3.70 10.09 8.73
CA ASP A 87 -2.25 10.19 8.89
C ASP A 87 -1.94 11.34 9.85
N SER A 88 -1.46 11.01 11.05
CA SER A 88 -1.13 11.99 12.09
C SER A 88 0.25 12.61 11.90
N GLY A 89 1.02 12.18 10.90
CA GLY A 89 2.44 12.53 10.77
C GLY A 89 3.33 11.91 11.87
N LYS A 90 2.75 11.12 12.77
CA LYS A 90 3.43 10.38 13.86
C LYS A 90 3.36 8.87 13.63
N THR A 91 3.36 8.44 12.37
CA THR A 91 3.33 7.02 12.04
C THR A 91 4.65 6.36 12.39
N VAL A 92 4.56 5.21 13.06
CA VAL A 92 5.74 4.39 13.40
C VAL A 92 6.05 3.45 12.24
N PRO A 93 7.30 3.40 11.76
CA PRO A 93 7.68 2.41 10.76
C PRO A 93 7.44 0.98 11.26
N SER A 94 6.68 0.20 10.50
CA SER A 94 6.45 -1.24 10.78
C SER A 94 7.72 -2.09 10.64
N ALA A 95 8.80 -1.53 10.10
CA ALA A 95 10.13 -2.12 9.94
C ALA A 95 10.62 -2.89 11.18
N GLN A 96 10.36 -2.37 12.38
CA GLN A 96 10.79 -2.99 13.64
C GLN A 96 10.16 -4.37 13.87
N TYR A 97 8.96 -4.60 13.34
CA TYR A 97 8.22 -5.83 13.53
C TYR A 97 8.49 -6.85 12.43
N PHE A 98 8.86 -6.41 11.22
CA PHE A 98 9.11 -7.31 10.10
C PHE A 98 10.26 -8.28 10.35
N SER A 99 11.31 -7.85 11.05
CA SER A 99 12.45 -8.72 11.32
C SER A 99 12.10 -9.92 12.20
N HIS A 100 11.17 -9.77 13.13
CA HIS A 100 10.69 -10.85 13.99
C HIS A 100 9.77 -11.82 13.26
N VAL A 101 8.91 -11.30 12.37
CA VAL A 101 7.98 -12.11 11.58
C VAL A 101 8.73 -12.92 10.52
N LEU A 102 9.80 -12.36 9.96
CA LEU A 102 10.54 -12.97 8.86
C LEU A 102 11.72 -13.86 9.31
N HIS A 103 12.01 -13.89 10.61
CA HIS A 103 13.14 -14.66 11.14
C HIS A 103 12.92 -16.17 11.17
N GLY A 104 11.68 -16.65 11.07
CA GLY A 104 11.30 -18.07 11.15
C GLY A 104 10.79 -18.67 9.84
N VAL A 105 10.86 -17.94 8.72
CA VAL A 105 10.44 -18.44 7.41
C VAL A 105 11.66 -18.93 6.63
N ASP A 106 12.03 -20.20 6.85
CA ASP A 106 13.04 -20.90 6.04
C ASP A 106 12.63 -21.00 4.56
N ALA A 107 11.33 -20.84 4.28
CA ALA A 107 10.73 -20.81 2.95
C ALA A 107 10.51 -19.37 2.43
N VAL A 108 11.61 -18.63 2.23
CA VAL A 108 11.57 -17.32 1.54
C VAL A 108 11.08 -17.47 0.07
N ASP A 109 11.09 -18.68 -0.49
CA ASP A 109 10.63 -18.94 -1.88
C ASP A 109 9.11 -18.81 -2.08
N GLU A 110 8.31 -18.91 -1.02
CA GLU A 110 6.84 -18.92 -1.13
C GLU A 110 6.13 -17.93 -0.20
N SER A 111 6.86 -17.00 0.43
CA SER A 111 6.23 -15.99 1.29
C SER A 111 5.59 -14.89 0.43
N PRO A 112 4.25 -14.80 0.31
CA PRO A 112 3.59 -13.72 -0.43
C PRO A 112 3.82 -12.34 0.21
N LEU A 113 4.48 -12.29 1.37
CA LEU A 113 4.82 -11.07 2.09
C LEU A 113 6.13 -10.43 1.61
N LEU A 114 6.94 -11.13 0.81
CA LEU A 114 8.23 -10.65 0.34
C LEU A 114 8.18 -10.35 -1.16
N ALA A 115 8.17 -9.07 -1.50
CA ALA A 115 8.24 -8.61 -2.89
C ALA A 115 9.69 -8.25 -3.26
N PHE A 116 10.21 -8.90 -4.29
CA PHE A 116 11.50 -8.58 -4.92
C PHE A 116 11.28 -8.03 -6.33
N PRO A 117 12.16 -7.13 -6.83
CA PRO A 117 13.31 -6.55 -6.15
C PRO A 117 12.89 -5.49 -5.12
N VAL A 118 13.64 -5.39 -4.03
CA VAL A 118 13.53 -4.26 -3.10
C VAL A 118 14.58 -3.24 -3.52
N GLN A 119 14.16 -2.04 -3.89
CA GLN A 119 15.09 -0.96 -4.22
C GLN A 119 14.56 0.39 -3.74
N VAL A 120 15.27 0.98 -2.78
CA VAL A 120 14.94 2.30 -2.24
C VAL A 120 15.68 3.39 -3.02
N LYS A 121 14.95 4.42 -3.44
CA LYS A 121 15.54 5.62 -4.06
C LYS A 121 16.12 6.55 -3.00
N GLY A 122 17.29 7.14 -3.27
CA GLY A 122 17.90 8.17 -2.43
C GLY A 122 18.68 7.65 -1.21
N LEU A 123 18.95 6.34 -1.19
CA LEU A 123 19.97 5.71 -0.35
C LEU A 123 20.95 4.99 -1.28
N ARG A 124 22.25 5.16 -1.06
CA ARG A 124 23.31 4.53 -1.88
C ARG A 124 24.40 3.90 -1.00
N PRO A 125 25.10 2.85 -1.46
CA PRO A 125 26.29 2.40 -0.78
C PRO A 125 27.30 3.55 -0.67
N GLY A 126 27.81 3.81 0.53
CA GLY A 126 28.78 4.89 0.76
C GLY A 126 29.09 5.16 2.22
N VAL A 127 30.08 6.03 2.43
CA VAL A 127 30.52 6.46 3.77
C VAL A 127 29.62 7.59 4.27
N VAL A 128 29.22 7.51 5.53
CA VAL A 128 28.45 8.56 6.21
C VAL A 128 29.40 9.37 7.10
N SER A 129 29.59 10.64 6.77
CA SER A 129 30.52 11.54 7.47
C SER A 129 29.78 12.43 8.47
N GLY A 130 30.30 12.51 9.70
CA GLY A 130 29.77 13.39 10.74
C GLY A 130 28.81 12.68 11.70
N LYS A 131 28.18 13.46 12.58
CA LYS A 131 27.22 12.96 13.57
C LYS A 131 25.81 13.24 13.08
N HIS A 132 25.02 12.19 12.90
CA HIS A 132 23.64 12.28 12.45
C HIS A 132 22.70 11.74 13.53
N ARG A 133 21.50 12.34 13.61
CA ARG A 133 20.48 11.91 14.56
C ARG A 133 19.09 12.01 13.93
N ILE A 134 18.30 10.96 14.07
CA ILE A 134 16.89 10.96 13.68
C ILE A 134 16.07 11.70 14.74
N ALA A 135 15.24 12.63 14.29
CA ALA A 135 14.26 13.28 15.15
C ALA A 135 13.17 12.29 15.58
N ASN A 136 12.67 12.43 16.81
CA ASN A 136 11.58 11.62 17.35
C ASN A 136 11.82 10.10 17.29
N ALA A 137 13.03 9.65 17.66
CA ALA A 137 13.41 8.23 17.72
C ALA A 137 12.68 7.40 18.80
N GLN A 138 11.67 7.93 19.49
CA GLN A 138 10.92 7.25 20.56
C GLN A 138 10.22 5.97 20.09
N TRP A 139 10.01 5.83 18.79
CA TRP A 139 9.44 4.64 18.17
C TRP A 139 10.46 3.51 17.96
N LEU A 140 11.77 3.76 18.12
CA LEU A 140 12.82 2.75 18.03
C LEU A 140 12.97 2.03 19.36
N THR A 141 12.32 0.88 19.53
CA THR A 141 12.44 0.07 20.75
C THR A 141 13.73 -0.76 20.79
N GLN A 142 14.33 -0.99 19.63
CA GLN A 142 15.59 -1.72 19.46
C GLN A 142 16.45 -1.07 18.37
N PRO A 143 17.78 -1.24 18.41
CA PRO A 143 18.66 -0.77 17.35
C PRO A 143 18.31 -1.39 16.00
N LEU A 144 18.39 -0.60 14.94
CA LEU A 144 18.17 -1.05 13.57
C LEU A 144 19.39 -0.79 12.72
N PHE A 145 19.76 -1.72 11.84
CA PHE A 145 20.73 -1.45 10.78
C PHE A 145 20.08 -1.44 9.41
N VAL A 146 20.65 -0.63 8.51
CA VAL A 146 20.20 -0.49 7.13
C VAL A 146 21.35 -0.90 6.22
N ILE A 147 21.08 -1.87 5.34
CA ILE A 147 22.08 -2.48 4.45
C ILE A 147 21.49 -2.76 3.07
N GLY A 148 22.36 -2.98 2.09
CA GLY A 148 22.01 -3.50 0.77
C GLY A 148 22.72 -4.82 0.47
N ALA A 149 22.34 -5.44 -0.64
CA ALA A 149 23.02 -6.57 -1.25
C ALA A 149 24.18 -6.06 -2.12
N ASP A 150 25.18 -5.49 -1.46
CA ASP A 150 26.40 -4.95 -2.05
C ASP A 150 27.62 -5.35 -1.20
N GLU A 151 28.80 -5.19 -1.78
CA GLU A 151 30.05 -5.60 -1.13
C GLU A 151 30.35 -4.77 0.13
N MET A 152 30.08 -3.46 0.12
CA MET A 152 30.33 -2.58 1.26
C MET A 152 29.46 -2.98 2.46
N SER A 153 28.18 -3.27 2.23
CA SER A 153 27.27 -3.80 3.25
C SER A 153 27.73 -5.16 3.79
N THR A 154 28.22 -6.03 2.91
CA THR A 154 28.70 -7.37 3.30
C THR A 154 29.96 -7.29 4.17
N GLN A 155 30.95 -6.49 3.77
CA GLN A 155 32.17 -6.25 4.55
C GLN A 155 31.85 -5.60 5.90
N TRP A 156 30.91 -4.65 5.92
CA TRP A 156 30.47 -3.98 7.14
C TRP A 156 29.80 -4.96 8.12
N LEU A 157 28.93 -5.85 7.64
CA LEU A 157 28.31 -6.90 8.46
C LEU A 157 29.35 -7.83 9.06
N GLN A 158 30.32 -8.28 8.27
CA GLN A 158 31.38 -9.16 8.75
C GLN A 158 32.26 -8.47 9.81
N LYS A 159 32.65 -7.21 9.56
CA LYS A 159 33.49 -6.43 10.47
C LYS A 159 32.82 -6.15 11.83
N TYR A 160 31.51 -5.88 11.83
CA TYR A 160 30.79 -5.46 13.04
C TYR A 160 29.81 -6.51 13.58
N ARG A 161 29.97 -7.76 13.15
CA ARG A 161 29.08 -8.88 13.52
C ARG A 161 28.87 -9.02 15.02
N VAL A 162 29.94 -9.00 15.81
CA VAL A 162 29.85 -9.15 17.27
C VAL A 162 29.12 -7.95 17.91
N ALA A 163 29.38 -6.73 17.44
CA ALA A 163 28.67 -5.54 17.89
C ALA A 163 27.17 -5.62 17.58
N ILE A 164 26.80 -6.03 16.35
CA ILE A 164 25.40 -6.16 15.91
C ILE A 164 24.65 -7.19 16.77
N GLN A 165 25.27 -8.35 17.04
CA GLN A 165 24.68 -9.39 17.87
C GLN A 165 24.46 -8.93 19.32
N ARG A 166 25.44 -8.24 19.91
CA ARG A 166 25.34 -7.72 21.29
C ARG A 166 24.29 -6.63 21.42
N LEU A 167 24.18 -5.76 20.42
CA LEU A 167 23.14 -4.74 20.34
C LEU A 167 21.74 -5.34 20.11
N LYS A 168 21.64 -6.64 19.82
CA LYS A 168 20.40 -7.34 19.43
C LYS A 168 19.68 -6.59 18.31
N ALA A 169 20.46 -6.04 17.37
CA ALA A 169 19.94 -5.17 16.34
C ALA A 169 19.17 -5.96 15.27
N SER A 170 18.16 -5.32 14.67
CA SER A 170 17.44 -5.87 13.53
C SER A 170 17.77 -5.10 12.24
N GLY A 171 17.90 -5.82 11.15
CA GLY A 171 18.32 -5.30 9.86
C GLY A 171 17.19 -5.12 8.87
N ILE A 172 17.27 -4.02 8.13
CA ILE A 172 16.43 -3.74 6.97
C ILE A 172 17.32 -3.75 5.74
N VAL A 173 16.96 -4.60 4.78
CA VAL A 173 17.62 -4.66 3.47
C VAL A 173 16.86 -3.74 2.51
N VAL A 174 17.47 -2.61 2.15
CA VAL A 174 16.87 -1.56 1.32
C VAL A 174 17.17 -1.70 -0.17
N SER A 175 18.11 -2.58 -0.53
CA SER A 175 18.48 -2.84 -1.91
C SER A 175 18.83 -4.32 -2.08
N VAL A 176 18.00 -5.10 -2.75
CA VAL A 176 18.28 -6.49 -3.11
C VAL A 176 17.46 -6.92 -4.32
N LYS A 177 18.12 -7.61 -5.26
CA LYS A 177 17.53 -7.98 -6.55
C LYS A 177 16.59 -9.17 -6.45
N ASP A 178 16.98 -10.20 -5.71
CA ASP A 178 16.30 -11.50 -5.69
C ASP A 178 16.44 -12.21 -4.34
N VAL A 179 15.61 -13.23 -4.18
CA VAL A 179 15.51 -14.06 -2.98
C VAL A 179 16.84 -14.75 -2.65
N GLN A 180 17.59 -15.23 -3.65
CA GLN A 180 18.81 -16.00 -3.42
C GLN A 180 19.92 -15.12 -2.84
N THR A 181 20.05 -13.91 -3.38
CA THR A 181 20.97 -12.89 -2.87
C THR A 181 20.60 -12.47 -1.46
N PHE A 182 19.31 -12.30 -1.17
CA PHE A 182 18.84 -12.01 0.20
C PHE A 182 19.14 -13.16 1.17
N LYS A 183 18.86 -14.41 0.80
CA LYS A 183 19.20 -15.60 1.62
C LYS A 183 20.70 -15.66 1.93
N ALA A 184 21.55 -15.36 0.96
CA ALA A 184 22.99 -15.30 1.18
C ALA A 184 23.36 -14.22 2.22
N LEU A 185 22.78 -13.01 2.09
CA LEU A 185 23.01 -11.91 3.02
C LEU A 185 22.52 -12.23 4.44
N GLN A 186 21.38 -12.91 4.57
CA GLN A 186 20.81 -13.35 5.86
C GLN A 186 21.72 -14.34 6.59
N ARG A 187 22.39 -15.25 5.86
CA ARG A 187 23.38 -16.17 6.48
C ARG A 187 24.60 -15.44 7.01
N ILE A 188 24.99 -14.34 6.38
CA ILE A 188 26.16 -13.54 6.79
C ILE A 188 25.85 -12.69 8.02
N SER A 189 24.65 -12.10 8.08
CA SER A 189 24.28 -11.18 9.17
C SER A 189 24.19 -11.87 10.54
N GLU A 190 23.74 -13.13 10.59
CA GLU A 190 23.41 -13.86 11.83
C GLU A 190 22.52 -13.08 12.81
N ALA A 191 21.81 -12.11 12.27
CA ALA A 191 20.93 -11.20 12.96
C ALA A 191 19.63 -11.11 12.15
N PRO A 192 18.50 -10.78 12.81
CA PRO A 192 17.21 -10.61 12.15
C PRO A 192 17.35 -9.66 10.97
N VAL A 193 17.09 -10.11 9.74
CA VAL A 193 17.07 -9.23 8.57
C VAL A 193 15.80 -9.43 7.78
N ALA A 194 15.25 -8.34 7.27
CA ALA A 194 14.06 -8.33 6.44
C ALA A 194 14.29 -7.44 5.20
N PRO A 195 13.92 -7.89 3.98
CA PRO A 195 13.94 -7.04 2.82
C PRO A 195 12.69 -6.17 2.82
N HIS A 196 12.87 -4.85 2.96
CA HIS A 196 11.76 -3.92 3.07
C HIS A 196 12.20 -2.48 2.69
N PRO A 197 11.41 -1.73 1.89
CA PRO A 197 11.78 -0.37 1.50
C PRO A 197 11.72 0.64 2.66
N ALA A 198 11.01 0.31 3.73
CA ALA A 198 10.91 1.06 5.00
C ALA A 198 10.80 2.58 4.82
N PRO A 199 9.77 3.08 4.08
CA PRO A 199 9.71 4.47 3.62
C PRO A 199 9.76 5.50 4.76
N GLY A 200 9.20 5.19 5.94
CA GLY A 200 9.28 6.04 7.13
C GLY A 200 10.71 6.17 7.68
N LEU A 201 11.43 5.05 7.82
CA LEU A 201 12.83 5.05 8.27
C LEU A 201 13.73 5.76 7.24
N VAL A 202 13.53 5.50 5.95
CA VAL A 202 14.30 6.15 4.88
C VAL A 202 14.06 7.66 4.87
N SER A 203 12.82 8.10 5.03
CA SER A 203 12.48 9.52 5.14
C SER A 203 13.12 10.15 6.37
N ALA A 204 13.12 9.46 7.51
CA ALA A 204 13.77 9.92 8.73
C ALA A 204 15.30 10.06 8.57
N LEU A 205 15.95 9.09 7.92
CA LEU A 205 17.38 9.13 7.61
C LEU A 205 17.72 10.30 6.68
N LYS A 206 16.93 10.50 5.61
CA LYS A 206 17.11 11.63 4.70
C LYS A 206 16.93 12.97 5.39
N ALA A 207 15.92 13.09 6.26
CA ALA A 207 15.70 14.29 7.07
C ALA A 207 16.87 14.57 8.03
N ALA A 208 17.57 13.53 8.49
CA ALA A 208 18.80 13.64 9.27
C ALA A 208 20.06 13.89 8.41
N GLY A 209 19.93 14.05 7.09
CA GLY A 209 21.04 14.25 6.15
C GLY A 209 21.79 12.97 5.76
N VAL A 210 21.25 11.80 6.09
CA VAL A 210 21.86 10.50 5.78
C VAL A 210 21.31 9.98 4.47
N THR A 211 22.17 9.92 3.45
CA THR A 211 21.84 9.43 2.10
C THR A 211 22.65 8.19 1.70
N ALA A 212 23.47 7.67 2.62
CA ALA A 212 24.30 6.51 2.40
C ALA A 212 24.05 5.41 3.44
N TYR A 213 24.38 4.19 3.04
CA TYR A 213 24.39 2.98 3.86
C TYR A 213 25.66 2.18 3.53
N PRO A 214 26.10 1.21 4.35
CA PRO A 214 25.47 0.66 5.55
C PRO A 214 25.52 1.60 6.76
N VAL A 215 24.48 1.60 7.60
CA VAL A 215 24.41 2.38 8.85
C VAL A 215 23.68 1.65 9.96
N MET A 216 24.02 1.97 11.21
CA MET A 216 23.30 1.58 12.43
C MET A 216 22.54 2.78 12.98
N VAL A 217 21.30 2.55 13.40
CA VAL A 217 20.42 3.50 14.08
C VAL A 217 20.18 2.97 15.49
N LEU A 218 20.68 3.68 16.49
CA LEU A 218 20.51 3.33 17.89
C LEU A 218 19.15 3.82 18.43
N THR A 219 18.73 3.29 19.58
CA THR A 219 17.44 3.61 20.21
C THR A 219 17.33 5.07 20.68
N ASP A 220 18.47 5.73 20.90
CA ASP A 220 18.54 7.16 21.21
C ASP A 220 18.43 8.05 19.94
N GLY A 221 18.25 7.43 18.76
CA GLY A 221 18.16 8.08 17.46
C GLY A 221 19.51 8.38 16.81
N SER A 222 20.64 8.06 17.45
CA SER A 222 21.96 8.30 16.87
C SER A 222 22.19 7.37 15.68
N VAL A 223 22.69 7.94 14.57
CA VAL A 223 23.05 7.18 13.37
C VAL A 223 24.57 7.11 13.27
N VAL A 224 25.10 5.88 13.25
CA VAL A 224 26.53 5.59 13.25
C VAL A 224 26.86 4.52 12.21
N GLN A 225 27.96 4.70 11.49
CA GLN A 225 28.48 3.69 10.58
C GLN A 225 29.63 2.91 11.22
N ASP A 226 30.48 3.59 12.00
CA ASP A 226 31.56 2.92 12.71
C ASP A 226 31.09 2.40 14.07
N LEU A 227 31.12 1.08 14.23
CA LEU A 227 30.80 0.39 15.49
C LEU A 227 32.05 -0.07 16.24
N SER A 228 33.24 0.45 15.91
CA SER A 228 34.51 0.01 16.54
C SER A 228 34.50 0.19 18.06
N ALA A 229 33.89 1.28 18.57
CA ALA A 229 33.70 1.47 20.01
C ALA A 229 32.95 0.32 20.68
N TRP A 230 32.03 -0.36 19.96
CA TRP A 230 31.31 -1.52 20.46
C TRP A 230 32.12 -2.82 20.34
N ASN A 231 33.03 -2.92 19.37
CA ASN A 231 33.96 -4.04 19.25
C ASN A 231 35.02 -4.03 20.38
N GLU A 232 35.50 -2.84 20.77
CA GLU A 232 36.48 -2.67 21.86
C GLU A 232 35.90 -3.09 23.22
N ILE A 233 34.67 -2.69 23.53
CA ILE A 233 33.92 -3.14 24.72
C ILE A 233 33.72 -4.68 24.68
N SER A 234 33.85 -5.27 23.50
CA SER A 234 33.61 -6.69 23.27
C SER A 234 34.85 -7.57 23.32
N GLY A 235 36.04 -7.01 23.48
CA GLY A 235 37.30 -7.77 23.45
C GLY A 235 37.60 -8.40 22.10
N VAL A 236 36.96 -7.91 21.03
CA VAL A 236 37.20 -8.36 19.65
C VAL A 236 38.23 -7.41 19.05
N GLN A 237 39.50 -7.79 19.12
CA GLN A 237 40.56 -7.09 18.38
C GLN A 237 40.47 -7.45 16.88
N PRO A 238 40.79 -6.49 15.99
CA PRO A 238 40.66 -6.64 14.54
C PRO A 238 41.57 -7.72 13.96
#